data_AF-A0A7L4MBB6-F1
#
_entry.id   AF-A0A7L4MBB6-F1
#
_cell.length_a   1.000
_cell.length_b   1.000
_cell.length_c   1.000
_cell.angle_alpha   90.00
_cell.angle_beta   90.00
_cell.angle_gamma   90.00
#
_symmetry.space_group_name_H-M   'P 1'
#
loop_
_entity.id
_entity.type
_entity.pdbx_description
1 polymer ?
#
loop_
_entity_poly.entity_id
_entity_poly.type
_entity_poly.pdbx_seq_one_letter_code
_entity_poly.pdbx_strand_id
1 'polypeptide(L)'
;ESRPPPGDLASLSELDEASLLVGLRERFLRQQVYTDIGDILVAMNPFQPLPLYGREVSERYRHPQTGTLPPHIFAVASRAYHAMLGHRGGGPRSQCIVI
;
A
#
# COMPACT_ATOMS: atom_id res chain seq x y z
N GLU A 1 -17.70 -18.79 -3.86
CA GLU A 1 -17.39 -17.38 -3.54
C GLU A 1 -15.90 -17.17 -3.75
N SER A 2 -15.48 -16.25 -4.63
CA SER A 2 -14.06 -16.05 -4.95
C SER A 2 -13.35 -15.30 -3.81
N ARG A 3 -12.18 -15.80 -3.40
CA ARG A 3 -11.31 -15.16 -2.41
C ARG A 3 -11.00 -13.72 -2.87
N PRO A 4 -11.08 -12.69 -2.01
CA PRO A 4 -10.69 -11.34 -2.40
C PRO A 4 -9.23 -11.33 -2.88
N PRO A 5 -8.92 -10.49 -3.89
CA PRO A 5 -7.55 -10.34 -4.37
C PRO A 5 -6.64 -9.85 -3.24
N PRO A 6 -5.37 -10.29 -3.20
CA PRO A 6 -4.43 -9.90 -2.16
C PRO A 6 -4.22 -8.38 -2.12
N GLY A 7 -3.72 -7.89 -0.98
CA GLY A 7 -3.29 -6.49 -0.84
C GLY A 7 -2.11 -6.15 -1.75
N ASP A 8 -1.23 -7.13 -1.95
CA ASP A 8 -0.09 -7.05 -2.85
C ASP A 8 -0.32 -7.95 -4.07
N LEU A 9 -0.47 -7.35 -5.25
CA LEU A 9 -0.66 -8.11 -6.48
C LEU A 9 0.63 -8.78 -6.96
N ALA A 10 1.82 -8.37 -6.47
CA ALA A 10 3.06 -9.08 -6.77
C ALA A 10 3.13 -10.47 -6.11
N SER A 11 2.22 -10.79 -5.18
CA SER A 11 2.09 -12.12 -4.58
C SER A 11 1.29 -13.12 -5.43
N LEU A 12 0.74 -12.69 -6.58
CA LEU A 12 0.03 -13.56 -7.51
C LEU A 12 1.00 -14.54 -8.20
N SER A 13 0.54 -15.77 -8.44
CA SER A 13 1.33 -16.80 -9.13
C SER A 13 1.63 -16.44 -10.58
N GLU A 14 0.69 -15.75 -11.24
CA GLU A 14 0.87 -15.19 -12.59
C GLU A 14 0.58 -13.69 -12.55
N LEU A 15 1.62 -12.90 -12.86
CA LEU A 15 1.57 -11.46 -12.92
C LEU A 15 1.64 -11.03 -14.39
N ASP A 16 0.47 -10.82 -14.99
CA ASP A 16 0.33 -10.23 -16.31
C ASP A 16 -0.58 -8.99 -16.26
N GLU A 17 -0.72 -8.30 -17.38
CA GLU A 17 -1.56 -7.09 -17.46
C GLU A 17 -3.02 -7.39 -17.12
N ALA A 18 -3.54 -8.54 -17.55
CA ALA A 18 -4.92 -8.92 -17.33
C ALA A 18 -5.19 -9.21 -15.84
N SER A 19 -4.29 -9.95 -15.17
CA SER A 19 -4.40 -10.29 -13.75
C SER A 19 -4.26 -9.05 -12.87
N LEU A 20 -3.38 -8.12 -13.23
CA LEU A 20 -3.27 -6.81 -12.59
C LEU A 20 -4.57 -6.01 -12.72
N LEU A 21 -5.12 -5.87 -13.93
CA LEU A 21 -6.36 -5.12 -14.17
C LEU A 21 -7.55 -5.74 -13.43
N VAL A 22 -7.67 -7.06 -13.44
CA VAL A 22 -8.72 -7.78 -12.70
C VAL A 22 -8.58 -7.53 -11.19
N GLY A 23 -7.37 -7.68 -10.64
CA GLY A 23 -7.10 -7.43 -9.22
C GLY A 23 -7.42 -6.01 -8.80
N LEU A 24 -6.97 -5.01 -9.57
CA LEU A 24 -7.28 -3.59 -9.32
C LEU A 24 -8.79 -3.33 -9.39
N ARG A 25 -9.47 -3.84 -10.43
CA ARG A 25 -10.92 -3.67 -10.58
C ARG A 25 -11.69 -4.25 -9.40
N GLU A 26 -11.39 -5.47 -9.00
CA GLU A 26 -12.08 -6.14 -7.89
C GLU A 26 -11.84 -5.42 -6.55
N ARG A 27 -10.62 -4.92 -6.30
CA ARG A 27 -10.31 -4.11 -5.11
C ARG A 27 -11.05 -2.79 -5.12
N PHE A 28 -11.08 -2.10 -6.26
CA PHE A 28 -11.79 -0.84 -6.42
C PHE A 28 -13.29 -0.97 -6.13
N LEU A 29 -13.92 -2.03 -6.67
CA LEU A 29 -15.34 -2.33 -6.40
C LEU A 29 -15.63 -2.60 -4.93
N ARG A 30 -14.62 -2.98 -4.14
CA ARG A 30 -14.68 -3.17 -2.68
C ARG A 30 -14.23 -1.92 -1.90
N GLN A 31 -14.13 -0.76 -2.55
CA GLN A 31 -13.65 0.51 -1.98
C GLN A 31 -12.21 0.45 -1.44
N GLN A 32 -11.40 -0.50 -1.94
CA GLN A 32 -9.97 -0.60 -1.62
C GLN A 32 -9.16 0.13 -2.68
N VAL A 33 -8.96 1.43 -2.47
CA VAL A 33 -8.31 2.34 -3.42
C VAL A 33 -6.79 2.18 -3.50
N TYR A 34 -6.19 1.56 -2.49
CA TYR A 34 -4.77 1.34 -2.38
C TYR A 34 -4.44 -0.13 -2.59
N THR A 35 -3.44 -0.39 -3.43
CA THR A 35 -2.97 -1.74 -3.76
C THR A 35 -1.46 -1.72 -3.89
N ASP A 36 -0.77 -2.61 -3.19
CA ASP A 36 0.68 -2.76 -3.35
C ASP A 36 0.97 -3.61 -4.61
N ILE A 37 2.06 -3.28 -5.29
CA ILE A 37 2.68 -4.09 -6.34
C ILE A 37 4.17 -4.12 -5.99
N GLY A 38 4.55 -5.06 -5.13
CA GLY A 38 5.87 -5.07 -4.52
C GLY A 38 6.12 -3.80 -3.70
N ASP A 39 7.12 -3.00 -4.09
CA ASP A 39 7.46 -1.75 -3.40
C ASP A 39 6.61 -0.53 -3.83
N ILE A 40 5.89 -0.65 -4.95
CA ILE A 40 5.07 0.42 -5.54
C ILE A 40 3.67 0.37 -4.93
N LEU A 41 3.09 1.54 -4.65
CA LEU A 41 1.69 1.67 -4.23
C LEU A 41 0.86 2.24 -5.38
N VAL A 42 -0.12 1.48 -5.85
CA VAL A 42 -1.14 1.96 -6.80
C VAL A 42 -2.29 2.59 -6.04
N ALA A 43 -2.62 3.83 -6.39
CA ALA A 43 -3.74 4.59 -5.85
C ALA A 43 -4.78 4.85 -6.95
N MET A 44 -5.99 4.32 -6.78
CA MET A 44 -7.12 4.59 -7.67
C MET A 44 -8.02 5.68 -7.08
N ASN A 45 -8.39 6.68 -7.88
CA ASN A 45 -9.24 7.77 -7.42
C ASN A 45 -10.65 7.26 -7.07
N PRO A 46 -11.11 7.37 -5.80
CA PRO A 46 -12.45 6.93 -5.41
C PRO A 46 -13.58 7.83 -5.92
N PHE A 47 -13.28 9.07 -6.35
CA PHE A 47 -14.27 10.11 -6.67
C PHE A 47 -15.28 10.40 -5.55
N GLN A 48 -14.99 9.97 -4.32
CA GLN A 48 -15.79 10.17 -3.13
C GLN A 48 -14.89 10.22 -1.89
N PRO A 49 -15.29 10.91 -0.82
CA PRO A 49 -14.57 10.87 0.43
C PRO A 49 -14.64 9.46 1.05
N LEU A 50 -13.50 8.97 1.58
CA LEU A 50 -13.41 7.72 2.32
C LEU A 50 -12.82 7.99 3.72
N PRO A 51 -13.29 7.29 4.78
CA PRO A 51 -12.82 7.50 6.15
C PRO A 51 -11.45 6.83 6.42
N LEU A 52 -10.47 7.07 5.55
CA LEU A 52 -9.16 6.40 5.56
C LEU A 52 -8.03 7.25 6.17
N TYR A 53 -8.23 8.56 6.32
CA TYR A 53 -7.17 9.50 6.70
C TYR A 53 -7.27 10.01 8.13
N GLY A 54 -8.11 9.41 8.96
CA GLY A 54 -8.28 9.79 10.37
C GLY A 54 -7.03 9.49 11.22
N ARG A 55 -6.92 10.18 12.36
CA ARG A 55 -5.79 10.02 13.31
C ARG A 55 -5.60 8.58 13.78
N GLU A 56 -6.70 7.87 14.04
CA GLU A 56 -6.65 6.45 14.43
C GLU A 56 -6.04 5.58 13.33
N VAL A 57 -6.27 5.91 12.06
CA VAL A 57 -5.65 5.20 10.94
C VAL A 57 -4.17 5.54 10.88
N SER A 58 -3.77 6.81 10.98
CA SER A 58 -2.36 7.20 10.91
C SER A 58 -1.51 6.55 12.02
N GLU A 59 -2.01 6.46 13.25
CA GLU A 59 -1.26 5.84 14.35
C GLU A 59 -1.03 4.34 14.12
N ARG A 60 -1.98 3.63 13.49
CA ARG A 60 -1.79 2.21 13.15
C ARG A 60 -0.61 1.97 12.20
N TYR A 61 -0.34 2.89 11.27
CA TYR A 61 0.75 2.77 10.30
C TYR A 61 2.08 3.36 10.77
N ARG A 62 2.13 3.93 11.98
CA ARG A 62 3.31 4.63 12.50
C ARG A 62 4.50 3.71 12.78
N HIS A 63 4.26 2.42 12.99
CA HIS A 63 5.31 1.45 13.31
C HIS A 63 5.92 0.85 12.03
N PRO A 64 7.22 0.49 12.03
CA PRO A 64 7.90 -0.04 10.85
C PRO A 64 7.42 -1.44 10.40
N GLN A 65 6.67 -2.15 11.25
CA GLN A 65 6.12 -3.48 10.99
C GLN A 65 4.70 -3.39 10.40
N THR A 66 4.54 -2.71 9.27
CA THR A 66 3.24 -2.55 8.60
C THR A 66 2.88 -3.71 7.68
N GLY A 67 3.71 -4.75 7.56
CA GLY A 67 3.52 -5.84 6.59
C GLY A 67 2.23 -6.67 6.78
N THR A 68 1.57 -6.57 7.93
CA THR A 68 0.28 -7.21 8.21
C THR A 68 -0.92 -6.28 7.98
N LEU A 69 -0.68 -4.99 7.77
CA LEU A 69 -1.72 -3.99 7.55
C LEU A 69 -2.08 -3.92 6.06
N PRO A 70 -3.31 -3.51 5.72
CA PRO A 70 -3.68 -3.35 4.32
C PRO A 70 -2.86 -2.24 3.65
N PRO A 71 -2.73 -2.28 2.31
CA PRO A 71 -2.03 -1.24 1.55
C PRO A 71 -2.59 0.14 1.86
N HIS A 72 -1.69 1.10 2.14
CA HIS A 72 -2.09 2.47 2.47
C HIS A 72 -0.95 3.46 2.24
N ILE A 73 -1.28 4.71 1.92
CA ILE A 73 -0.28 5.78 1.75
C ILE A 73 0.53 6.04 3.03
N PHE A 74 -0.07 5.86 4.20
CA PHE A 74 0.65 5.95 5.49
C PHE A 74 1.70 4.85 5.66
N ALA A 75 1.50 3.67 5.06
CA ALA A 75 2.55 2.65 5.05
C ALA A 75 3.76 3.14 4.25
N VAL A 76 3.56 3.75 3.07
CA VAL A 76 4.64 4.34 2.26
C VAL A 76 5.39 5.42 3.03
N ALA A 77 4.65 6.35 3.66
CA ALA A 77 5.23 7.41 4.47
C ALA A 77 6.06 6.85 5.65
N SER A 78 5.53 5.85 6.35
CA SER A 78 6.22 5.16 7.45
C SER A 78 7.51 4.48 6.96
N ARG A 79 7.45 3.73 5.84
CA ARG A 79 8.64 3.10 5.24
C ARG A 79 9.72 4.12 4.90
N ALA A 80 9.37 5.24 4.27
CA ALA A 80 10.30 6.30 3.95
C ALA A 80 10.88 6.94 5.22
N TYR A 81 10.03 7.29 6.19
CA TYR A 81 10.48 7.89 7.45
C TYR A 81 11.47 6.99 8.21
N HIS A 82 11.16 5.70 8.36
CA HIS A 82 12.05 4.77 9.04
C HIS A 82 13.33 4.47 8.25
N ALA A 83 13.27 4.43 6.92
CA ALA A 83 14.46 4.31 6.07
C ALA A 83 15.37 5.55 6.21
N MET A 84 14.80 6.74 6.33
CA MET A 84 15.54 7.98 6.55
C MET A 84 16.35 7.97 7.85
N LEU A 85 15.78 7.37 8.90
CA LEU A 85 16.43 7.24 10.22
C LEU A 85 17.45 6.09 10.30
N GLY A 86 17.59 5.28 9.25
CA GLY A 86 18.50 4.14 9.26
C GLY A 86 17.98 2.90 10.01
N HIS A 87 16.70 2.84 10.33
CA HIS A 87 16.10 1.71 11.04
C HIS A 87 16.02 0.41 10.20
N ARG A 88 16.41 0.45 8.93
CA ARG A 88 16.40 -0.70 8.00
C ARG A 88 17.80 -1.31 7.76
N GLY A 89 18.73 -1.15 8.71
CA GLY A 89 20.06 -1.77 8.66
C GLY A 89 21.08 -1.04 7.78
N GLY A 90 20.70 0.07 7.16
CA GLY A 90 21.62 1.06 6.58
C GLY A 90 21.66 2.31 7.46
N GLY A 91 22.73 3.12 7.39
CA GLY A 91 22.77 4.40 8.08
C GLY A 91 21.67 5.39 7.60
N PRO A 92 21.50 6.53 8.29
CA PRO A 92 20.55 7.57 7.88
C PRO A 92 20.81 8.03 6.44
N ARG A 93 19.74 8.15 5.63
CA ARG A 93 19.85 8.52 4.20
C ARG A 93 18.60 9.24 3.69
N SER A 94 18.75 10.25 2.83
CA SER A 94 17.62 10.99 2.25
C SER A 94 16.65 10.06 1.51
N GLN A 95 15.35 10.33 1.60
CA GLN A 95 14.30 9.59 0.91
C GLN A 95 13.49 10.52 0.00
N CYS A 96 12.93 9.96 -1.07
CA CYS A 96 12.06 10.65 -2.00
C CYS A 96 10.86 9.75 -2.33
N ILE A 97 9.65 10.31 -2.33
CA ILE A 97 8.45 9.64 -2.82
C ILE A 97 8.10 10.31 -4.15
N VAL A 98 8.15 9.52 -5.23
CA VAL A 98 7.72 9.95 -6.56
C VAL A 98 6.28 9.50 -6.73
N ILE A 99 5.41 10.43 -7.14
CA ILE A 99 3.98 10.20 -7.38
C ILE A 99 3.76 10.23 -8.89
#